data_AF-A0A431MVE0-F1
#
_entry.id   AF-A0A431MVE0-F1
#
_cell.length_a   1.000
_cell.length_b   1.000
_cell.length_c   1.000
_cell.angle_alpha   90.00
_cell.angle_beta   90.00
_cell.angle_gamma   90.00
#
_symmetry.space_group_name_H-M   'P 1'
#
loop_
_entity.id
_entity.type
_entity.pdbx_description
1 polymer ?
#
loop_
_entity_poly.entity_id
_entity_poly.type
_entity_poly.pdbx_seq_one_letter_code
_entity_poly.pdbx_strand_id
1 'polypeptide(L)'
;MSYTILTDEKLINWQQLEMFTKKHPNGNFFQSIPYYRFYKEQKDYHTIIVVAEDANKEIVGSVICIVNRLLHKYKFDFLSRALVMGGPLVKEGEDKLLITKKIITELSRLVKPKSVALEIRNLFDVSDIRPAIEKSGLVYNEHLNFLIKTGDGEVALSRIKQGKRQQIRKSLTAGVEIGKATSIEDVKRFYELLTILYKTKVKKPFPKWDFFERFFNMGEEVGIYLVVKYEGKVVSGMMCPIFENKIFYDWYVAGDDKNFRNLYPSVIITYAGIEYAVKNNIALYDFLGAGKPKQEYGVRDFKAQFGGDLVNNGRFALTYNMRKYNFSQWLLKRMGYFK
;
A
#
# COMPACT_ATOMS: atom_id res chain seq x y z
N MET A 1 -3.80 28.04 -17.06
CA MET A 1 -4.51 28.90 -16.07
C MET A 1 -3.61 29.19 -14.86
N SER A 2 -3.99 30.07 -13.92
CA SER A 2 -3.26 30.23 -12.64
C SER A 2 -3.67 29.12 -11.67
N TYR A 3 -2.69 28.51 -11.01
CA TYR A 3 -2.91 27.44 -10.03
C TYR A 3 -2.18 27.78 -8.73
N THR A 4 -2.91 27.69 -7.62
CA THR A 4 -2.39 27.90 -6.28
C THR A 4 -2.03 26.55 -5.68
N ILE A 5 -0.85 26.46 -5.04
CA ILE A 5 -0.43 25.26 -4.32
C ILE A 5 -0.60 25.49 -2.82
N LEU A 6 -1.42 24.66 -2.19
CA LEU A 6 -1.68 24.65 -0.76
C LEU A 6 -0.89 23.54 -0.08
N THR A 7 -0.18 23.91 0.97
CA THR A 7 0.60 22.98 1.82
C THR A 7 0.29 23.17 3.31
N ASP A 8 -0.38 24.27 3.67
CA ASP A 8 -0.90 24.50 5.02
C ASP A 8 -2.28 23.85 5.14
N GLU A 9 -2.38 22.87 6.04
CA GLU A 9 -3.59 22.11 6.34
C GLU A 9 -4.78 22.99 6.73
N LYS A 10 -4.52 24.19 7.30
CA LYS A 10 -5.57 25.14 7.69
C LYS A 10 -6.26 25.79 6.50
N LEU A 11 -5.62 25.79 5.33
CA LEU A 11 -6.15 26.40 4.11
C LEU A 11 -6.88 25.39 3.22
N ILE A 12 -6.73 24.09 3.49
CA ILE A 12 -7.30 23.03 2.64
C ILE A 12 -8.79 22.84 2.96
N ASN A 13 -9.62 22.89 1.92
CA ASN A 13 -11.01 22.46 2.03
C ASN A 13 -11.09 20.92 2.06
N TRP A 14 -11.14 20.36 3.28
CA TRP A 14 -11.11 18.91 3.50
C TRP A 14 -12.31 18.16 2.90
N GLN A 15 -13.50 18.77 2.92
CA GLN A 15 -14.70 18.16 2.33
C GLN A 15 -14.56 18.07 0.80
N GLN A 16 -14.08 19.14 0.17
CA GLN A 16 -13.83 19.16 -1.27
C GLN A 16 -12.72 18.17 -1.66
N LEU A 17 -11.65 18.06 -0.88
CA LEU A 17 -10.58 17.11 -1.12
C LEU A 17 -11.08 15.66 -1.03
N GLU A 18 -11.91 15.35 -0.04
CA GLU A 18 -12.53 14.03 0.08
C GLU A 18 -13.41 13.71 -1.13
N MET A 19 -14.25 14.65 -1.56
CA MET A 19 -15.07 14.50 -2.76
C MET A 19 -14.22 14.33 -4.02
N PHE A 20 -13.15 15.10 -4.16
CA PHE A 20 -12.20 15.00 -5.27
C PHE A 20 -11.60 13.59 -5.32
N THR A 21 -11.04 13.09 -4.21
CA THR A 21 -10.45 11.74 -4.15
C THR A 21 -11.49 10.65 -4.45
N LYS A 22 -12.71 10.72 -3.89
CA LYS A 22 -13.75 9.71 -4.11
C LYS A 22 -14.23 9.65 -5.57
N LYS A 23 -14.39 10.82 -6.21
CA LYS A 23 -14.85 10.95 -7.59
C LYS A 23 -13.74 10.74 -8.63
N HIS A 24 -12.48 10.90 -8.26
CA HIS A 24 -11.36 10.70 -9.17
C HIS A 24 -11.35 9.24 -9.70
N PRO A 25 -11.15 9.00 -11.01
CA PRO A 25 -11.12 7.65 -11.58
C PRO A 25 -10.07 6.75 -10.91
N ASN A 26 -8.90 7.32 -10.60
CA ASN A 26 -7.80 6.67 -9.89
C ASN A 26 -7.78 6.92 -8.38
N GLY A 27 -8.90 7.38 -7.80
CA GLY A 27 -9.06 7.53 -6.36
C GLY A 27 -8.75 6.23 -5.63
N ASN A 28 -8.02 6.32 -4.51
CA ASN A 28 -7.56 5.15 -3.78
C ASN A 28 -7.37 5.45 -2.29
N PHE A 29 -7.27 4.39 -1.48
CA PHE A 29 -7.12 4.50 -0.03
C PHE A 29 -5.90 5.35 0.35
N PHE A 30 -4.77 5.16 -0.32
CA PHE A 30 -3.51 5.82 0.04
C PHE A 30 -3.44 7.32 -0.31
N GLN A 31 -4.47 7.85 -0.99
CA GLN A 31 -4.66 9.28 -1.25
C GLN A 31 -5.95 9.82 -0.60
N SER A 32 -6.53 9.07 0.35
CA SER A 32 -7.77 9.39 1.05
C SER A 32 -7.54 10.14 2.38
N ILE A 33 -8.60 10.79 2.88
CA ILE A 33 -8.58 11.45 4.20
C ILE A 33 -8.39 10.45 5.35
N PRO A 34 -9.01 9.26 5.36
CA PRO A 34 -8.70 8.22 6.34
C PRO A 34 -7.21 7.87 6.40
N TYR A 35 -6.54 7.70 5.25
CA TYR A 35 -5.10 7.42 5.21
C TYR A 35 -4.26 8.59 5.74
N TYR A 36 -4.63 9.83 5.38
CA TYR A 36 -4.01 11.02 5.92
C TYR A 36 -4.06 11.05 7.46
N ARG A 37 -5.27 10.88 8.03
CA ARG A 37 -5.51 10.91 9.48
C ARG A 37 -4.80 9.78 10.20
N PHE A 38 -4.86 8.57 9.64
CA PHE A 38 -4.20 7.38 10.18
C PHE A 38 -2.72 7.62 10.47
N TYR A 39 -1.98 8.28 9.58
CA TYR A 39 -0.57 8.60 9.78
C TYR A 39 -0.33 9.88 10.57
N LYS A 40 -1.19 10.89 10.43
CA LYS A 40 -1.03 12.19 11.09
C LYS A 40 -0.97 12.06 12.61
N GLU A 41 -1.70 11.11 13.17
CA GLU A 41 -1.78 10.87 14.61
C GLU A 41 -0.60 10.06 15.18
N GLN A 42 0.33 9.62 14.33
CA GLN A 42 1.43 8.74 14.73
C GLN A 42 2.76 9.50 14.86
N LYS A 43 3.39 9.43 16.04
CA LYS A 43 4.65 10.14 16.36
C LYS A 43 5.84 9.77 15.47
N ASP A 44 5.85 8.55 14.95
CA ASP A 44 6.96 7.99 14.16
C ASP A 44 6.89 8.36 12.66
N TYR A 45 5.83 9.07 12.26
CA TYR A 45 5.56 9.43 10.87
C TYR A 45 5.35 10.93 10.76
N HIS A 46 5.69 11.47 9.58
CA HIS A 46 5.33 12.83 9.22
C HIS A 46 4.58 12.82 7.90
N THR A 47 3.32 13.21 7.95
CA THR A 47 2.46 13.30 6.77
C THR A 47 2.61 14.66 6.11
N ILE A 48 2.84 14.66 4.80
CA ILE A 48 2.87 15.85 3.96
C ILE A 48 1.71 15.73 2.98
N ILE A 49 0.94 16.80 2.83
CA ILE A 49 -0.09 16.93 1.82
C ILE A 49 0.20 18.17 0.95
N VAL A 50 0.02 18.01 -0.35
CA VAL A 50 0.10 19.11 -1.32
C VAL A 50 -1.18 19.07 -2.15
N VAL A 51 -1.88 20.20 -2.22
CA VAL A 51 -3.13 20.35 -2.97
C VAL A 51 -2.97 21.48 -3.98
N ALA A 52 -3.49 21.29 -5.18
CA ALA A 52 -3.56 22.31 -6.21
C ALA A 52 -5.01 22.78 -6.38
N GLU A 53 -5.21 24.09 -6.33
CA GLU A 53 -6.48 24.75 -6.61
C GLU A 53 -6.38 25.58 -7.88
N ASP A 54 -7.47 25.63 -8.65
CA ASP A 54 -7.61 26.57 -9.76
C ASP A 54 -8.09 27.96 -9.29
N ALA A 55 -8.34 28.87 -10.24
CA ALA A 55 -8.79 30.22 -9.94
C ALA A 55 -10.15 30.29 -9.24
N ASN A 56 -10.99 29.25 -9.37
CA ASN A 56 -12.30 29.14 -8.73
C ASN A 56 -12.23 28.46 -7.35
N LYS A 57 -11.03 28.19 -6.84
CA LYS A 57 -10.79 27.38 -5.64
C LYS A 57 -11.33 25.96 -5.78
N GLU A 58 -11.39 25.42 -7.00
CA GLU A 58 -11.62 24.00 -7.19
C GLU A 58 -10.32 23.21 -7.00
N ILE A 59 -10.36 22.16 -6.19
CA ILE A 59 -9.25 21.22 -6.10
C ILE A 59 -9.13 20.46 -7.42
N VAL A 60 -7.99 20.64 -8.08
CA VAL A 60 -7.65 20.04 -9.38
C VAL A 60 -6.51 19.03 -9.28
N GLY A 61 -5.88 18.90 -8.11
CA GLY A 61 -4.93 17.84 -7.86
C GLY A 61 -4.49 17.76 -6.41
N SER A 62 -4.03 16.58 -6.00
CA SER A 62 -3.53 16.35 -4.65
C SER A 62 -2.48 15.25 -4.61
N VAL A 63 -1.63 15.29 -3.58
CA VAL A 63 -0.76 14.17 -3.22
C VAL A 63 -0.55 14.11 -1.71
N ILE A 64 -0.68 12.91 -1.16
CA ILE A 64 -0.31 12.57 0.22
C ILE A 64 0.99 11.78 0.19
N CYS A 65 1.93 12.21 1.02
CA CYS A 65 3.24 11.59 1.20
C CYS A 65 3.49 11.31 2.67
N ILE A 66 3.97 10.10 2.97
CA ILE A 66 4.38 9.70 4.32
C ILE A 66 5.90 9.71 4.39
N VAL A 67 6.46 10.53 5.29
CA VAL A 67 7.86 10.45 5.69
C VAL A 67 7.96 9.53 6.89
N ASN A 68 8.51 8.35 6.68
CA ASN A 68 8.70 7.32 7.71
C ASN A 68 10.18 7.23 8.10
N ARG A 69 10.46 7.08 9.40
CA ARG A 69 11.78 6.72 9.90
C ARG A 69 11.94 5.20 9.96
N LEU A 70 12.87 4.66 9.17
CA LEU A 70 13.08 3.21 9.05
C LEU A 70 13.49 2.52 10.36
N LEU A 71 14.14 3.22 11.29
CA LEU A 71 14.47 2.70 12.61
C LEU A 71 13.97 3.65 13.68
N HIS A 72 12.80 3.34 14.25
CA HIS A 72 12.12 4.18 15.23
C HIS A 72 12.94 4.48 16.51
N LYS A 73 13.93 3.63 16.84
CA LYS A 73 14.80 3.83 18.01
C LYS A 73 15.81 4.96 17.83
N TYR A 74 16.20 5.28 16.60
CA TYR A 74 17.24 6.28 16.32
C TYR A 74 16.60 7.54 15.76
N LYS A 75 17.09 8.73 16.12
CA LYS A 75 16.51 10.01 15.68
C LYS A 75 17.19 10.60 14.44
N PHE A 76 17.90 9.79 13.66
CA PHE A 76 18.68 10.29 12.53
C PHE A 76 17.84 10.46 11.27
N ASP A 77 17.88 11.65 10.67
CA ASP A 77 17.11 11.97 9.45
C ASP A 77 17.60 11.19 8.21
N PHE A 78 18.84 10.68 8.23
CA PHE A 78 19.32 9.81 7.15
C PHE A 78 18.59 8.46 7.08
N LEU A 79 17.87 8.09 8.14
CA LEU A 79 17.02 6.90 8.20
C LEU A 79 15.60 7.17 7.72
N SER A 80 15.26 8.42 7.41
CA SER A 80 13.93 8.78 6.93
C SER A 80 13.79 8.51 5.43
N ARG A 81 12.66 7.94 5.01
CA ARG A 81 12.26 7.74 3.61
C ARG A 81 10.88 8.36 3.40
N ALA A 82 10.72 9.11 2.32
CA ALA A 82 9.43 9.62 1.91
C ALA A 82 8.80 8.69 0.87
N LEU A 83 7.53 8.40 1.07
CA LEU A 83 6.77 7.47 0.25
C LEU A 83 5.42 8.08 -0.11
N VAL A 84 5.15 8.16 -1.41
CA VAL A 84 3.81 8.35 -1.97
C VAL A 84 3.32 6.99 -2.46
N MET A 85 2.11 6.60 -2.08
CA MET A 85 1.44 5.43 -2.64
C MET A 85 0.19 5.91 -3.40
N GLY A 86 0.06 5.51 -4.67
CA GLY A 86 -1.14 5.78 -5.47
C GLY A 86 -1.40 7.25 -5.78
N GLY A 87 -0.37 8.10 -5.83
CA GLY A 87 -0.50 9.52 -6.19
C GLY A 87 0.58 9.98 -7.17
N PRO A 88 0.53 11.22 -7.67
CA PRO A 88 -0.49 12.23 -7.39
C PRO A 88 -1.83 11.92 -8.09
N LEU A 89 -2.93 12.45 -7.56
CA LEU A 89 -4.22 12.49 -8.26
C LEU A 89 -4.37 13.87 -8.91
N VAL A 90 -4.69 13.94 -10.20
CA VAL A 90 -4.77 15.20 -10.95
C VAL A 90 -5.93 15.12 -11.93
N LYS A 91 -6.81 16.13 -11.89
CA LYS A 91 -7.98 16.27 -12.77
C LYS A 91 -7.55 16.16 -14.23
N GLU A 92 -8.33 15.46 -15.03
CA GLU A 92 -8.15 15.43 -16.48
C GLU A 92 -8.29 16.84 -17.09
N GLY A 93 -7.50 17.13 -18.12
CA GLY A 93 -7.54 18.41 -18.82
C GLY A 93 -6.18 18.81 -19.41
N GLU A 94 -6.18 19.89 -20.19
CA GLU A 94 -5.00 20.40 -20.90
C GLU A 94 -3.83 20.74 -19.96
N ASP A 95 -4.14 21.25 -18.76
CA ASP A 95 -3.17 21.68 -17.77
C ASP A 95 -2.67 20.53 -16.84
N LYS A 96 -3.08 19.27 -17.07
CA LYS A 96 -2.75 18.11 -16.19
C LYS A 96 -1.25 17.99 -15.93
N LEU A 97 -0.42 18.04 -16.98
CA LEU A 97 1.04 17.96 -16.87
C LEU A 97 1.65 19.12 -16.06
N LEU A 98 1.12 20.34 -16.23
CA LEU A 98 1.56 21.52 -15.50
C LEU A 98 1.25 21.38 -14.01
N ILE A 99 0.03 20.97 -13.68
CA ILE A 99 -0.42 20.74 -12.30
C ILE A 99 0.41 19.63 -11.65
N THR A 100 0.61 18.50 -12.32
CA THR A 100 1.49 17.42 -11.83
C THR A 100 2.88 17.94 -11.51
N LYS A 101 3.51 18.69 -12.43
CA LYS A 101 4.85 19.23 -12.21
C LYS A 101 4.90 20.15 -11.00
N LYS A 102 3.91 21.05 -10.83
CA LYS A 102 3.84 21.96 -9.67
C LYS A 102 3.70 21.17 -8.36
N ILE A 103 2.79 20.20 -8.30
CA ILE A 103 2.56 19.36 -7.12
C ILE A 103 3.85 18.60 -6.73
N ILE A 104 4.48 17.91 -7.69
CA ILE A 104 5.65 17.07 -7.41
C ILE A 104 6.88 17.91 -7.07
N THR A 105 7.06 19.06 -7.71
CA THR A 105 8.13 20.01 -7.39
C THR A 105 7.99 20.52 -5.95
N GLU A 106 6.78 20.92 -5.55
CA GLU A 106 6.52 21.41 -4.20
C GLU A 106 6.66 20.30 -3.16
N LEU A 107 6.14 19.10 -3.44
CA LEU A 107 6.33 17.93 -2.60
C LEU A 107 7.83 17.64 -2.38
N SER A 108 8.62 17.65 -3.47
CA SER A 108 10.06 17.42 -3.42
C SER A 108 10.77 18.46 -2.53
N ARG A 109 10.38 19.74 -2.64
CA ARG A 109 10.87 20.84 -1.79
C ARG A 109 10.59 20.59 -0.31
N LEU A 110 9.37 20.17 0.05
CA LEU A 110 8.96 19.88 1.43
C LEU A 110 9.60 18.62 2.02
N VAL A 111 9.86 17.62 1.17
CA VAL A 111 10.42 16.33 1.56
C VAL A 111 11.95 16.40 1.75
N LYS A 112 12.66 17.12 0.87
CA LYS A 112 14.14 17.19 0.85
C LYS A 112 14.80 17.45 2.21
N PRO A 113 14.31 18.34 3.11
CA PRO A 113 14.92 18.52 4.42
C PRO A 113 14.63 17.40 5.42
N LYS A 114 13.61 16.56 5.17
CA LYS A 114 13.09 15.56 6.12
C LYS A 114 13.47 14.12 5.76
N SER A 115 13.98 13.89 4.56
CA SER A 115 14.27 12.55 4.05
C SER A 115 15.44 12.56 3.06
N VAL A 116 16.16 11.43 2.98
CA VAL A 116 17.22 11.24 1.98
C VAL A 116 16.71 10.82 0.61
N ALA A 117 15.46 10.36 0.50
CA ALA A 117 14.89 9.91 -0.75
C ALA A 117 13.36 10.00 -0.77
N LEU A 118 12.80 10.24 -1.95
CA LEU A 118 11.38 10.16 -2.26
C LEU A 118 11.14 9.00 -3.22
N GLU A 119 10.19 8.13 -2.88
CA GLU A 119 9.66 7.08 -3.76
C GLU A 119 8.17 7.33 -4.01
N ILE A 120 7.74 7.26 -5.27
CA ILE A 120 6.33 7.21 -5.65
C ILE A 120 6.03 5.80 -6.15
N ARG A 121 5.09 5.12 -5.50
CA ARG A 121 4.61 3.79 -5.89
C ARG A 121 3.27 3.92 -6.59
N ASN A 122 3.28 3.71 -7.90
CA ASN A 122 2.08 3.89 -8.72
C ASN A 122 1.14 2.68 -8.53
N LEU A 123 -0.15 2.95 -8.38
CA LEU A 123 -1.21 1.92 -8.29
C LEU A 123 -2.04 1.82 -9.58
N PHE A 124 -1.87 2.79 -10.48
CA PHE A 124 -2.54 2.90 -11.77
C PHE A 124 -1.52 3.33 -12.84
N ASP A 125 -1.92 3.29 -14.11
CA ASP A 125 -1.09 3.77 -15.21
C ASP A 125 -0.93 5.29 -15.13
N VAL A 126 0.33 5.73 -15.16
CA VAL A 126 0.75 7.14 -15.04
C VAL A 126 1.55 7.58 -16.26
N SER A 127 1.46 6.86 -17.37
CA SER A 127 2.22 7.14 -18.60
C SER A 127 1.98 8.55 -19.14
N ASP A 128 0.76 9.05 -18.97
CA ASP A 128 0.31 10.38 -19.37
C ASP A 128 0.92 11.51 -18.52
N ILE A 129 1.15 11.29 -17.22
CA ILE A 129 1.76 12.26 -16.30
C ILE A 129 3.26 12.04 -16.05
N ARG A 130 3.81 10.92 -16.52
CA ARG A 130 5.22 10.54 -16.36
C ARG A 130 6.20 11.63 -16.80
N PRO A 131 6.03 12.31 -17.97
CA PRO A 131 6.97 13.35 -18.38
C PRO A 131 7.07 14.52 -17.38
N ALA A 132 5.97 14.85 -16.69
CA ALA A 132 5.97 15.91 -15.67
C ALA A 132 6.68 15.48 -14.37
N ILE A 133 6.56 14.20 -13.99
CA ILE A 133 7.25 13.62 -12.83
C ILE A 133 8.77 13.55 -13.10
N GLU A 134 9.18 13.09 -14.28
CA GLU A 134 10.59 13.02 -14.68
C GLU A 134 11.24 14.40 -14.77
N LYS A 135 10.51 15.41 -15.30
CA LYS A 135 10.96 16.83 -15.29
C LYS A 135 11.13 17.41 -13.88
N SER A 136 10.55 16.78 -12.85
CA SER A 136 10.74 17.13 -11.44
C SER A 136 11.96 16.42 -10.82
N GLY A 137 12.70 15.62 -11.60
CA GLY A 137 13.96 14.98 -11.24
C GLY A 137 13.83 13.53 -10.74
N LEU A 138 12.62 12.95 -10.68
CA LEU A 138 12.47 11.55 -10.30
C LEU A 138 12.68 10.61 -11.49
N VAL A 139 13.28 9.45 -11.24
CA VAL A 139 13.57 8.45 -12.28
C VAL A 139 12.53 7.32 -12.24
N TYR A 140 11.91 7.03 -13.38
CA TYR A 140 11.00 5.90 -13.53
C TYR A 140 11.75 4.57 -13.48
N ASN A 141 11.19 3.60 -12.76
CA ASN A 141 11.67 2.23 -12.65
C ASN A 141 10.49 1.28 -12.81
N GLU A 142 10.64 0.27 -13.66
CA GLU A 142 9.62 -0.77 -13.82
C GLU A 142 9.37 -1.52 -12.51
N HIS A 143 8.10 -1.78 -12.24
CA HIS A 143 7.67 -2.53 -11.08
C HIS A 143 6.28 -3.10 -11.34
N LEU A 144 6.20 -4.41 -11.23
CA LEU A 144 5.01 -5.18 -11.53
C LEU A 144 4.03 -5.17 -10.36
N ASN A 145 2.77 -5.45 -10.66
CA ASN A 145 1.70 -5.75 -9.72
C ASN A 145 0.69 -6.72 -10.35
N PHE A 146 -0.09 -7.42 -9.52
CA PHE A 146 -1.24 -8.20 -9.97
C PHE A 146 -2.52 -7.52 -9.51
N LEU A 147 -3.49 -7.43 -10.42
CA LEU A 147 -4.83 -6.91 -10.14
C LEU A 147 -5.87 -7.99 -10.47
N ILE A 148 -6.71 -8.36 -9.51
CA ILE A 148 -7.82 -9.30 -9.76
C ILE A 148 -9.11 -8.49 -9.85
N LYS A 149 -9.72 -8.47 -11.03
CA LYS A 149 -11.07 -7.93 -11.21
C LYS A 149 -12.06 -8.90 -10.57
N THR A 150 -12.79 -8.43 -9.57
CA THR A 150 -13.70 -9.24 -8.74
C THR A 150 -15.18 -8.97 -9.04
N GLY A 151 -15.49 -8.04 -9.96
CA GLY A 151 -16.86 -7.72 -10.38
C GLY A 151 -17.62 -8.88 -11.04
N ASP A 152 -16.91 -9.88 -11.58
CA ASP A 152 -17.49 -11.16 -12.00
C ASP A 152 -16.93 -12.27 -11.09
N GLY A 153 -17.65 -12.51 -9.99
CA GLY A 153 -17.15 -13.26 -8.84
C GLY A 153 -16.73 -14.70 -9.15
N GLU A 154 -17.52 -15.42 -9.95
CA GLU A 154 -17.21 -16.80 -10.34
C GLU A 154 -16.01 -16.87 -11.28
N VAL A 155 -15.89 -15.90 -12.20
CA VAL A 155 -14.73 -15.80 -13.09
C VAL A 155 -13.45 -15.50 -12.29
N ALA A 156 -13.50 -14.61 -11.31
CA ALA A 156 -12.34 -14.29 -10.47
C ALA A 156 -11.81 -15.53 -9.73
N LEU A 157 -12.70 -16.31 -9.09
CA LEU A 157 -12.33 -17.50 -8.32
C LEU A 157 -11.92 -18.69 -9.22
N SER A 158 -12.53 -18.83 -10.39
CA SER A 158 -12.19 -19.92 -11.34
C SER A 158 -10.80 -19.73 -11.98
N ARG A 159 -10.29 -18.49 -12.05
CA ARG A 159 -8.92 -18.19 -12.53
C ARG A 159 -7.80 -18.63 -11.57
N ILE A 160 -8.11 -18.95 -10.31
CA ILE A 160 -7.14 -19.51 -9.36
C ILE A 160 -6.65 -20.87 -9.89
N LYS A 161 -5.33 -21.09 -10.00
CA LYS A 161 -4.77 -22.33 -10.58
C LYS A 161 -5.24 -23.58 -9.83
N GLN A 162 -5.41 -24.69 -10.57
CA GLN A 162 -5.93 -25.96 -10.03
C GLN A 162 -5.20 -26.44 -8.77
N GLY A 163 -3.86 -26.37 -8.74
CA GLY A 163 -3.08 -26.75 -7.56
C GLY A 163 -3.39 -25.90 -6.32
N LYS A 164 -3.66 -24.60 -6.50
CA LYS A 164 -4.11 -23.74 -5.39
C LYS A 164 -5.53 -24.06 -4.96
N ARG A 165 -6.45 -24.34 -5.90
CA ARG A 165 -7.82 -24.79 -5.57
C ARG A 165 -7.83 -26.09 -4.76
N GLN A 166 -6.93 -27.03 -5.08
CA GLN A 166 -6.78 -28.27 -4.28
C GLN A 166 -6.27 -27.97 -2.86
N GLN A 167 -5.29 -27.07 -2.72
CA GLN A 167 -4.79 -26.64 -1.41
C GLN A 167 -5.89 -25.96 -0.59
N ILE A 168 -6.65 -25.05 -1.20
CA ILE A 168 -7.79 -24.36 -0.58
C ILE A 168 -8.82 -25.37 -0.08
N ARG A 169 -9.25 -26.33 -0.92
CA ARG A 169 -10.19 -27.38 -0.52
C ARG A 169 -9.67 -28.20 0.65
N LYS A 170 -8.39 -28.60 0.61
CA LYS A 170 -7.77 -29.36 1.71
C LYS A 170 -7.78 -28.56 3.02
N SER A 171 -7.49 -27.26 2.98
CA SER A 171 -7.58 -26.39 4.16
C SER A 171 -9.02 -26.31 4.69
N LEU A 172 -10.00 -26.09 3.82
CA LEU A 172 -11.42 -26.00 4.20
C LEU A 172 -11.94 -27.33 4.79
N THR A 173 -11.65 -28.46 4.16
CA THR A 173 -12.03 -29.80 4.66
C THR A 173 -11.35 -30.13 6.00
N ALA A 174 -10.16 -29.59 6.26
CA ALA A 174 -9.51 -29.76 7.55
C ALA A 174 -10.20 -28.98 8.68
N GLY A 175 -11.18 -28.11 8.39
CA GLY A 175 -11.94 -27.39 9.41
C GLY A 175 -11.34 -26.02 9.78
N VAL A 176 -10.64 -25.35 8.86
CA VAL A 176 -10.25 -23.96 9.08
C VAL A 176 -11.46 -23.03 9.00
N GLU A 177 -11.48 -22.01 9.84
CA GLU A 177 -12.52 -20.99 9.90
C GLU A 177 -11.97 -19.68 9.34
N ILE A 178 -12.60 -19.15 8.29
CA ILE A 178 -12.23 -17.86 7.68
C ILE A 178 -13.21 -16.80 8.19
N GLY A 179 -12.69 -15.66 8.65
CA GLY A 179 -13.54 -14.55 9.06
C GLY A 179 -12.80 -13.24 9.27
N LYS A 180 -13.56 -12.20 9.57
CA LYS A 180 -12.99 -10.95 10.11
C LYS A 180 -12.40 -11.20 11.49
N ALA A 181 -11.34 -10.50 11.85
CA ALA A 181 -10.89 -10.44 13.24
C ALA A 181 -12.02 -9.83 14.09
N THR A 182 -12.45 -10.54 15.13
CA THR A 182 -13.55 -10.08 16.00
C THR A 182 -13.05 -9.46 17.31
N SER A 183 -11.74 -9.51 17.55
CA SER A 183 -11.11 -8.98 18.74
C SER A 183 -9.71 -8.44 18.46
N ILE A 184 -9.22 -7.57 19.33
CA ILE A 184 -7.83 -7.10 19.28
C ILE A 184 -6.83 -8.25 19.47
N GLU A 185 -7.22 -9.33 20.15
CA GLU A 185 -6.37 -10.51 20.33
C GLU A 185 -6.11 -11.23 19.00
N ASP A 186 -7.11 -11.34 18.12
CA ASP A 186 -6.90 -11.89 16.77
C ASP A 186 -5.86 -11.07 15.99
N VAL A 187 -5.92 -9.74 16.11
CA VAL A 187 -4.96 -8.81 15.48
C VAL A 187 -3.57 -8.97 16.08
N LYS A 188 -3.46 -9.15 17.40
CA LYS A 188 -2.18 -9.43 18.09
C LYS A 188 -1.56 -10.72 17.56
N ARG A 189 -2.34 -11.80 17.44
CA ARG A 189 -1.85 -13.07 16.89
C ARG A 189 -1.39 -12.94 15.44
N PHE A 190 -2.16 -12.24 14.61
CA PHE A 190 -1.72 -11.90 13.26
C PHE A 190 -0.38 -11.13 13.26
N TYR A 191 -0.25 -10.11 14.12
CA TYR A 191 0.97 -9.31 14.24
C TYR A 191 2.18 -10.14 14.69
N GLU A 192 2.00 -11.14 15.55
CA GLU A 192 3.04 -12.10 15.94
C GLU A 192 3.54 -12.89 14.72
N LEU A 193 2.63 -13.46 13.93
CA LEU A 193 2.95 -14.20 12.70
C LEU A 193 3.71 -13.32 11.70
N LEU A 194 3.22 -12.10 11.50
CA LEU A 194 3.82 -11.12 10.60
C LEU A 194 5.21 -10.69 11.09
N THR A 195 5.38 -10.52 12.40
CA THR A 195 6.69 -10.23 13.01
C THR A 195 7.69 -11.34 12.76
N ILE A 196 7.28 -12.61 12.90
CA ILE A 196 8.13 -13.78 12.60
C ILE A 196 8.51 -13.77 11.12
N LEU A 197 7.55 -13.54 10.21
CA LEU A 197 7.79 -13.47 8.77
C LEU A 197 8.82 -12.39 8.42
N TYR A 198 8.70 -11.20 9.01
CA TYR A 198 9.62 -10.09 8.77
C TYR A 198 11.01 -10.32 9.36
N LYS A 199 11.08 -10.91 10.57
CA LYS A 199 12.35 -11.26 11.21
C LYS A 199 13.08 -12.40 10.51
N THR A 200 12.39 -13.33 9.84
CA THR A 200 13.03 -14.53 9.29
C THR A 200 13.24 -14.45 7.78
N LYS A 201 12.25 -13.97 7.02
CA LYS A 201 12.25 -13.99 5.54
C LYS A 201 12.35 -12.60 4.93
N VAL A 202 11.45 -11.67 5.27
CA VAL A 202 11.34 -10.37 4.55
C VAL A 202 12.53 -9.45 4.84
N LYS A 203 13.01 -9.43 6.09
CA LYS A 203 14.18 -8.66 6.53
C LYS A 203 14.11 -7.18 6.13
N LYS A 204 12.93 -6.56 6.20
CA LYS A 204 12.73 -5.11 5.99
C LYS A 204 12.23 -4.45 7.27
N PRO A 205 12.48 -3.15 7.44
CA PRO A 205 11.78 -2.36 8.46
C PRO A 205 10.26 -2.52 8.35
N PHE A 206 9.61 -2.58 9.50
CA PHE A 206 8.20 -2.94 9.64
C PHE A 206 7.55 -2.13 10.76
N PRO A 207 6.28 -1.69 10.63
CA PRO A 207 5.63 -0.90 11.67
C PRO A 207 5.52 -1.63 13.02
N LYS A 208 5.44 -0.86 14.11
CA LYS A 208 5.21 -1.38 15.47
C LYS A 208 3.74 -1.78 15.67
N TRP A 209 3.46 -2.47 16.78
CA TRP A 209 2.12 -2.88 17.21
C TRP A 209 1.06 -1.76 17.10
N ASP A 210 1.36 -0.56 17.63
CA ASP A 210 0.43 0.58 17.64
C ASP A 210 -0.11 0.94 16.25
N PHE A 211 0.64 0.66 15.18
CA PHE A 211 0.17 0.85 13.81
C PHE A 211 -1.03 -0.05 13.48
N PHE A 212 -0.95 -1.32 13.88
CA PHE A 212 -1.96 -2.33 13.63
C PHE A 212 -3.18 -2.13 14.53
N GLU A 213 -2.95 -1.85 15.81
CA GLU A 213 -4.00 -1.51 16.77
C GLU A 213 -4.80 -0.29 16.32
N ARG A 214 -4.12 0.79 15.88
CA ARG A 214 -4.80 1.99 15.37
C ARG A 214 -5.67 1.68 14.16
N PHE A 215 -5.17 0.92 13.20
CA PHE A 215 -5.96 0.57 12.02
C PHE A 215 -7.21 -0.25 12.39
N PHE A 216 -7.10 -1.18 13.35
CA PHE A 216 -8.26 -1.90 13.87
C PHE A 216 -9.30 -0.95 14.49
N ASN A 217 -8.84 0.05 15.25
CA ASN A 217 -9.70 1.03 15.91
C ASN A 217 -10.32 2.05 14.95
N MET A 218 -9.85 2.16 13.71
CA MET A 218 -10.48 3.02 12.69
C MET A 218 -11.81 2.45 12.17
N GLY A 219 -12.08 1.16 12.40
CA GLY A 219 -13.33 0.51 12.02
C GLY A 219 -13.42 0.10 10.55
N GLU A 220 -14.49 -0.64 10.24
CA GLU A 220 -14.67 -1.32 8.95
C GLU A 220 -14.86 -0.36 7.76
N GLU A 221 -15.23 0.90 8.01
CA GLU A 221 -15.36 1.94 6.99
C GLU A 221 -14.01 2.25 6.30
N VAL A 222 -12.90 1.98 6.99
CA VAL A 222 -11.54 2.24 6.52
C VAL A 222 -10.89 0.96 5.98
N GLY A 223 -11.24 -0.17 6.58
CA GLY A 223 -10.81 -1.50 6.17
C GLY A 223 -10.92 -2.51 7.31
N ILE A 224 -10.44 -3.72 7.05
CA ILE A 224 -10.65 -4.85 7.95
C ILE A 224 -9.36 -5.64 8.17
N TYR A 225 -9.41 -6.52 9.17
CA TYR A 225 -8.50 -7.66 9.26
C TYR A 225 -9.27 -8.93 8.91
N LEU A 226 -8.69 -9.76 8.05
CA LEU A 226 -9.13 -11.14 7.87
C LEU A 226 -8.17 -12.06 8.60
N VAL A 227 -8.70 -13.10 9.24
CA VAL A 227 -7.93 -14.15 9.89
C VAL A 227 -8.47 -15.51 9.49
N VAL A 228 -7.59 -16.50 9.46
CA VAL A 228 -7.96 -17.91 9.40
C VAL A 228 -7.61 -18.57 10.71
N LYS A 229 -8.59 -19.18 11.35
CA LYS A 229 -8.44 -19.93 12.60
C LYS A 229 -8.48 -21.44 12.34
N TYR A 230 -7.70 -22.18 13.10
CA TYR A 230 -7.75 -23.64 13.14
C TYR A 230 -7.67 -24.06 14.61
N GLU A 231 -8.65 -24.83 15.08
CA GLU A 231 -8.77 -25.22 16.50
C GLU A 231 -8.69 -24.00 17.44
N GLY A 232 -9.38 -22.91 17.09
CA GLY A 232 -9.41 -21.66 17.86
C GLY A 232 -8.14 -20.78 17.77
N LYS A 233 -7.09 -21.22 17.05
CA LYS A 233 -5.84 -20.47 16.92
C LYS A 233 -5.73 -19.78 15.56
N VAL A 234 -5.33 -18.50 15.54
CA VAL A 234 -5.04 -17.78 14.29
C VAL A 234 -3.77 -18.38 13.65
N VAL A 235 -3.92 -18.98 12.46
CA VAL A 235 -2.82 -19.58 11.69
C VAL A 235 -2.38 -18.70 10.51
N SER A 236 -3.20 -17.74 10.11
CA SER A 236 -2.86 -16.71 9.13
C SER A 236 -3.76 -15.49 9.27
N GLY A 237 -3.31 -14.34 8.78
CA GLY A 237 -4.11 -13.12 8.73
C GLY A 237 -3.62 -12.13 7.68
N MET A 238 -4.46 -11.13 7.42
CA MET A 238 -4.13 -9.98 6.60
C MET A 238 -4.80 -8.70 7.11
N MET A 239 -4.12 -7.57 6.93
CA MET A 239 -4.62 -6.21 7.16
C MET A 239 -4.96 -5.58 5.81
N CYS A 240 -6.22 -5.16 5.65
CA CYS A 240 -6.79 -4.84 4.35
C CYS A 240 -7.54 -3.51 4.39
N PRO A 241 -6.91 -2.41 3.97
CA PRO A 241 -7.64 -1.22 3.61
C PRO A 241 -8.65 -1.49 2.51
N ILE A 242 -9.76 -0.77 2.58
CA ILE A 242 -10.80 -0.80 1.56
C ILE A 242 -11.03 0.64 1.11
N PHE A 243 -11.10 0.86 -0.20
CA PHE A 243 -11.46 2.15 -0.75
C PHE A 243 -12.82 2.05 -1.43
N GLU A 244 -13.85 2.47 -0.69
CA GLU A 244 -15.25 2.34 -1.11
C GLU A 244 -15.55 0.89 -1.55
N ASN A 245 -16.53 0.67 -2.41
CA ASN A 245 -16.73 -0.63 -3.06
C ASN A 245 -15.84 -0.78 -4.32
N LYS A 246 -14.73 -0.05 -4.41
CA LYS A 246 -13.86 -0.04 -5.59
C LYS A 246 -12.69 -0.99 -5.45
N ILE A 247 -11.92 -0.88 -4.35
CA ILE A 247 -10.63 -1.58 -4.24
C ILE A 247 -10.40 -2.14 -2.84
N PHE A 248 -10.03 -3.43 -2.79
CA PHE A 248 -9.55 -4.15 -1.61
C PHE A 248 -8.04 -4.36 -1.72
N TYR A 249 -7.27 -3.97 -0.69
CA TYR A 249 -5.80 -4.00 -0.75
C TYR A 249 -5.17 -5.09 0.13
N ASP A 250 -4.26 -5.88 -0.46
CA ASP A 250 -3.41 -6.86 0.26
C ASP A 250 -2.20 -6.16 0.90
N TRP A 251 -2.41 -5.39 1.97
CA TRP A 251 -1.36 -4.51 2.52
C TRP A 251 -0.31 -5.24 3.35
N TYR A 252 -0.77 -6.03 4.32
CA TYR A 252 0.09 -6.89 5.12
C TYR A 252 -0.55 -8.25 5.25
N VAL A 253 0.19 -9.31 4.93
CA VAL A 253 -0.28 -10.70 4.97
C VAL A 253 0.79 -11.61 5.57
N ALA A 254 0.35 -12.56 6.40
CA ALA A 254 1.21 -13.60 6.94
C ALA A 254 0.44 -14.89 7.18
N GLY A 255 1.11 -16.01 6.95
CA GLY A 255 0.63 -17.35 7.31
C GLY A 255 1.74 -18.18 7.94
N ASP A 256 1.38 -19.02 8.89
CA ASP A 256 2.30 -19.94 9.57
C ASP A 256 2.50 -21.24 8.77
N ASP A 257 3.04 -21.11 7.55
CA ASP A 257 3.29 -22.26 6.67
C ASP A 257 4.31 -23.26 7.24
N LYS A 258 5.04 -22.89 8.30
CA LYS A 258 6.02 -23.77 8.94
C LYS A 258 5.32 -24.75 9.87
N ASN A 259 4.49 -24.26 10.80
CA ASN A 259 3.86 -25.12 11.80
C ASN A 259 2.56 -25.75 11.28
N PHE A 260 1.89 -25.12 10.31
CA PHE A 260 0.61 -25.58 9.76
C PHE A 260 0.71 -25.90 8.26
N ARG A 261 1.82 -26.50 7.81
CA ARG A 261 2.12 -26.75 6.39
C ARG A 261 0.98 -27.44 5.63
N ASN A 262 0.26 -28.36 6.27
CA ASN A 262 -0.85 -29.11 5.67
C ASN A 262 -2.12 -28.28 5.44
N LEU A 263 -2.23 -27.11 6.10
CA LEU A 263 -3.35 -26.18 5.98
C LEU A 263 -3.08 -25.06 4.97
N TYR A 264 -1.88 -25.00 4.39
CA TYR A 264 -1.45 -23.94 3.47
C TYR A 264 -1.86 -22.51 3.90
N PRO A 265 -1.48 -22.04 5.11
CA PRO A 265 -1.94 -20.78 5.68
C PRO A 265 -1.83 -19.58 4.74
N SER A 266 -0.69 -19.40 4.06
CA SER A 266 -0.54 -18.29 3.11
C SER A 266 -1.48 -18.39 1.90
N VAL A 267 -1.85 -19.60 1.49
CA VAL A 267 -2.78 -19.80 0.36
C VAL A 267 -4.21 -19.51 0.77
N ILE A 268 -4.65 -20.03 1.92
CA ILE A 268 -6.03 -19.88 2.36
C ILE A 268 -6.35 -18.43 2.75
N ILE A 269 -5.41 -17.68 3.33
CA ILE A 269 -5.62 -16.26 3.63
C ILE A 269 -5.69 -15.40 2.37
N THR A 270 -4.86 -15.66 1.35
CA THR A 270 -4.96 -14.97 0.06
C THR A 270 -6.30 -15.27 -0.63
N TYR A 271 -6.75 -16.53 -0.60
CA TYR A 271 -8.09 -16.90 -1.07
C TYR A 271 -9.18 -16.14 -0.30
N ALA A 272 -9.10 -16.08 1.03
CA ALA A 272 -10.06 -15.37 1.87
C ALA A 272 -10.21 -13.89 1.49
N GLY A 273 -9.10 -13.21 1.17
CA GLY A 273 -9.14 -11.82 0.70
C GLY A 273 -9.86 -11.65 -0.64
N ILE A 274 -9.56 -12.53 -1.61
CA ILE A 274 -10.23 -12.50 -2.93
C ILE A 274 -11.71 -12.82 -2.79
N GLU A 275 -12.04 -13.85 -2.02
CA GLU A 275 -13.43 -14.25 -1.76
C GLU A 275 -14.20 -13.14 -1.03
N TYR A 276 -13.58 -12.45 -0.08
CA TYR A 276 -14.19 -11.31 0.60
C TYR A 276 -14.52 -10.19 -0.38
N ALA A 277 -13.58 -9.82 -1.27
CA ALA A 277 -13.83 -8.80 -2.28
C ALA A 277 -15.00 -9.17 -3.20
N VAL A 278 -15.08 -10.43 -3.63
CA VAL A 278 -16.22 -10.95 -4.41
C VAL A 278 -17.54 -10.85 -3.63
N LYS A 279 -17.60 -11.39 -2.41
CA LYS A 279 -18.82 -11.44 -1.59
C LYS A 279 -19.35 -10.05 -1.23
N ASN A 280 -18.48 -9.05 -1.16
CA ASN A 280 -18.84 -7.68 -0.80
C ASN A 280 -18.94 -6.73 -2.03
N ASN A 281 -18.99 -7.28 -3.25
CA ASN A 281 -19.12 -6.51 -4.49
C ASN A 281 -18.04 -5.42 -4.64
N ILE A 282 -16.83 -5.68 -4.15
CA ILE A 282 -15.69 -4.80 -4.35
C ILE A 282 -15.14 -5.10 -5.75
N ALA A 283 -14.94 -4.08 -6.58
CA ALA A 283 -14.62 -4.28 -8.00
C ALA A 283 -13.21 -4.84 -8.28
N LEU A 284 -12.25 -4.55 -7.41
CA LEU A 284 -10.83 -4.87 -7.61
C LEU A 284 -10.17 -5.37 -6.32
N TYR A 285 -9.38 -6.44 -6.44
CA TYR A 285 -8.41 -6.85 -5.43
C TYR A 285 -6.99 -6.52 -5.91
N ASP A 286 -6.28 -5.71 -5.14
CA ASP A 286 -4.95 -5.18 -5.48
C ASP A 286 -3.86 -5.78 -4.55
N PHE A 287 -2.89 -6.47 -5.17
CA PHE A 287 -1.76 -7.08 -4.47
C PHE A 287 -0.64 -6.11 -4.05
N LEU A 288 -0.71 -4.83 -4.41
CA LEU A 288 0.24 -3.72 -4.15
C LEU A 288 1.68 -3.89 -4.67
N GLY A 289 2.01 -4.99 -5.33
CA GLY A 289 3.29 -5.18 -6.00
C GLY A 289 3.73 -6.63 -6.18
N ALA A 290 4.52 -6.84 -7.23
CA ALA A 290 5.07 -8.12 -7.67
C ALA A 290 6.55 -8.01 -8.11
N GLY A 291 7.28 -7.02 -7.60
CA GLY A 291 8.71 -6.84 -7.84
C GLY A 291 9.07 -6.33 -9.23
N LYS A 292 10.35 -6.38 -9.59
CA LYS A 292 10.85 -5.93 -10.90
C LYS A 292 10.70 -7.05 -11.96
N PRO A 293 10.40 -6.75 -13.24
CA PRO A 293 10.08 -7.75 -14.26
C PRO A 293 11.22 -8.75 -14.53
N LYS A 294 12.47 -8.31 -14.50
CA LYS A 294 13.65 -9.12 -14.85
C LYS A 294 14.37 -9.75 -13.65
N GLN A 295 13.74 -9.74 -12.48
CA GLN A 295 14.32 -10.31 -11.26
C GLN A 295 13.44 -11.44 -10.77
N GLU A 296 14.01 -12.62 -10.52
CA GLU A 296 13.30 -13.71 -9.87
C GLU A 296 12.75 -13.25 -8.52
N TYR A 297 11.48 -13.54 -8.28
CA TYR A 297 10.82 -13.10 -7.08
C TYR A 297 9.68 -14.06 -6.73
N GLY A 298 9.93 -15.00 -5.82
CA GLY A 298 8.95 -16.04 -5.48
C GLY A 298 7.58 -15.52 -5.01
N VAL A 299 7.52 -14.28 -4.49
CA VAL A 299 6.24 -13.62 -4.16
C VAL A 299 5.43 -13.31 -5.42
N ARG A 300 6.08 -12.91 -6.53
CA ARG A 300 5.40 -12.74 -7.83
C ARG A 300 4.86 -14.07 -8.32
N ASP A 301 5.67 -15.11 -8.27
CA ASP A 301 5.29 -16.44 -8.78
C ASP A 301 4.17 -17.06 -7.94
N PHE A 302 4.13 -16.76 -6.64
CA PHE A 302 3.01 -17.10 -5.76
C PHE A 302 1.73 -16.37 -6.14
N LYS A 303 1.77 -15.04 -6.29
CA LYS A 303 0.60 -14.20 -6.64
C LYS A 303 0.01 -14.59 -8.01
N ALA A 304 0.86 -14.92 -8.98
CA ALA A 304 0.46 -15.39 -10.30
C ALA A 304 -0.40 -16.68 -10.29
N GLN A 305 -0.44 -17.41 -9.17
CA GLN A 305 -1.25 -18.63 -9.05
C GLN A 305 -2.71 -18.37 -8.67
N PHE A 306 -3.05 -17.13 -8.31
CA PHE A 306 -4.41 -16.70 -7.96
C PHE A 306 -5.14 -16.02 -9.12
N GLY A 307 -4.53 -16.00 -10.31
CA GLY A 307 -5.07 -15.31 -11.48
C GLY A 307 -4.69 -13.83 -11.49
N GLY A 308 -5.61 -13.00 -11.98
CA GLY A 308 -5.40 -11.56 -12.14
C GLY A 308 -4.58 -11.18 -13.35
N ASP A 309 -4.55 -9.87 -13.60
CA ASP A 309 -3.86 -9.24 -14.71
C ASP A 309 -2.52 -8.69 -14.20
N LEU A 310 -1.41 -9.07 -14.85
CA LEU A 310 -0.09 -8.55 -14.55
C LEU A 310 0.07 -7.17 -15.17
N VAL A 311 0.29 -6.14 -14.36
CA VAL A 311 0.44 -4.76 -14.80
C VAL A 311 1.82 -4.21 -14.41
N ASN A 312 2.32 -3.23 -15.16
CA ASN A 312 3.58 -2.55 -14.89
C ASN A 312 3.36 -1.04 -14.73
N ASN A 313 2.83 -0.65 -13.57
CA ASN A 313 2.61 0.75 -13.26
C ASN A 313 3.92 1.47 -12.85
N GLY A 314 4.96 0.69 -12.52
CA GLY A 314 6.27 1.21 -12.17
C GLY A 314 6.30 2.02 -10.88
N ARG A 315 7.44 2.65 -10.63
CA ARG A 315 7.71 3.52 -9.50
C ARG A 315 8.62 4.65 -9.94
N PHE A 316 8.55 5.78 -9.24
CA PHE A 316 9.52 6.85 -9.38
C PHE A 316 10.38 6.95 -8.13
N ALA A 317 11.66 7.27 -8.31
CA ALA A 317 12.58 7.46 -7.19
C ALA A 317 13.48 8.68 -7.42
N LEU A 318 13.72 9.43 -6.34
CA LEU A 318 14.70 10.51 -6.27
C LEU A 318 15.50 10.39 -4.97
N THR A 319 16.82 10.45 -5.06
CA THR A 319 17.72 10.49 -3.91
C THR A 319 18.28 11.89 -3.75
N TYR A 320 17.98 12.56 -2.63
CA TYR A 320 18.44 13.92 -2.35
C TYR A 320 19.89 13.97 -1.87
N ASN A 321 20.34 12.96 -1.13
CA ASN A 321 21.69 12.88 -0.61
C ASN A 321 22.21 11.45 -0.69
N MET A 322 23.01 11.18 -1.73
CA MET A 322 23.52 9.84 -2.03
C MET A 322 24.43 9.30 -0.91
N ARG A 323 25.26 10.14 -0.28
CA ARG A 323 26.15 9.72 0.81
C ARG A 323 25.36 9.25 2.04
N LYS A 324 24.39 10.05 2.49
CA LYS A 324 23.49 9.69 3.61
C LYS A 324 22.63 8.47 3.27
N TYR A 325 22.16 8.37 2.03
CA TYR A 325 21.41 7.20 1.57
C TYR A 325 22.25 5.92 1.63
N ASN A 326 23.46 5.94 1.06
CA ASN A 326 24.37 4.78 1.07
C ASN A 326 24.77 4.38 2.49
N PHE A 327 25.06 5.36 3.36
CA PHE A 327 25.34 5.10 4.77
C PHE A 327 24.14 4.46 5.49
N SER A 328 22.93 4.96 5.23
CA SER A 328 21.70 4.36 5.76
C SER A 328 21.53 2.91 5.30
N GLN A 329 21.77 2.61 4.02
CA GLN A 329 21.66 1.25 3.50
C GLN A 329 22.71 0.32 4.12
N TRP A 330 23.95 0.79 4.27
CA TRP A 330 25.01 0.04 4.95
C TRP A 330 24.63 -0.28 6.41
N LEU A 331 24.14 0.72 7.16
CA LEU A 331 23.73 0.54 8.56
C LEU A 331 22.60 -0.49 8.67
N LEU A 332 21.58 -0.37 7.81
CA LEU A 332 20.45 -1.30 7.79
C LEU A 332 20.91 -2.73 7.48
N LYS A 333 21.82 -2.92 6.53
CA LYS A 333 22.45 -4.22 6.23
C LYS A 333 23.21 -4.79 7.42
N ARG A 334 24.00 -3.97 8.11
CA ARG A 334 24.74 -4.38 9.32
C ARG A 334 23.80 -4.80 10.46
N MET A 335 22.60 -4.23 10.51
CA MET A 335 21.54 -4.60 11.45
C MET A 335 20.68 -5.80 10.99
N GLY A 336 21.03 -6.43 9.87
CA GLY A 336 20.35 -7.63 9.36
C GLY A 336 19.11 -7.36 8.50
N TYR A 337 18.89 -6.10 8.06
CA TYR A 337 17.87 -5.75 7.08
C TYR A 337 18.41 -5.78 5.64
N PHE A 338 17.55 -5.91 4.63
CA PHE A 338 17.90 -5.88 3.20
C PHE A 338 19.01 -6.88 2.82
N LYS A 339 18.76 -8.16 3.12
CA LYS A 339 19.61 -9.28 2.68
C LYS A 339 19.76 -9.31 1.16
#